data_AF-A0A2L2YNX6-F1
#
_entry.id   AF-A0A2L2YNX6-F1
#
_cell.length_a   1.000
_cell.length_b   1.000
_cell.length_c   1.000
_cell.angle_alpha   90.00
_cell.angle_beta   90.00
_cell.angle_gamma   90.00
#
_symmetry.space_group_name_H-M   'P 1'
#
loop_
_entity.id
_entity.type
_entity.pdbx_description
1 polymer ?
#
loop_
_entity_poly.entity_id
_entity_poly.type
_entity_poly.pdbx_seq_one_letter_code
_entity_poly.pdbx_strand_id
1 'polypeptide(L)'
;VGSDQKKRFMRRLRVPSLSLHGSYGAIFDSGAITVIPCKVIGKFSIRSVPNQDPKKISQQVIDHLQIVHAARKTPNILKVYMLL
;
A
#
# COMPACT_ATOMS: atom_id res chain seq x y z
N VAL A 1 -15.07 -13.93 -27.22
CA VAL A 1 -15.05 -14.35 -25.78
C VAL A 1 -13.65 -14.73 -25.25
N GLY A 2 -12.65 -15.05 -26.09
CA GLY A 2 -11.32 -15.55 -25.62
C GLY A 2 -10.21 -14.53 -25.29
N SER A 3 -10.31 -13.26 -25.70
CA SER A 3 -9.25 -12.25 -25.44
C SER A 3 -9.22 -11.78 -23.99
N ASP A 4 -10.39 -11.69 -23.36
CA ASP A 4 -10.55 -11.13 -22.03
C ASP A 4 -10.10 -12.11 -20.92
N GLN A 5 -10.29 -13.41 -21.16
CA GLN A 5 -9.85 -14.47 -20.25
C GLN A 5 -8.32 -14.58 -20.19
N LYS A 6 -7.63 -14.48 -21.34
CA LYS A 6 -6.16 -14.44 -21.41
C LYS A 6 -5.60 -13.24 -20.65
N LYS A 7 -6.18 -12.05 -20.82
CA LYS A 7 -5.76 -10.84 -20.07
C LYS A 7 -5.91 -11.02 -18.56
N ARG A 8 -7.02 -11.59 -18.08
CA ARG A 8 -7.23 -11.85 -16.64
C ARG A 8 -6.18 -12.78 -16.06
N PHE A 9 -5.82 -13.84 -16.79
CA PHE A 9 -4.80 -14.79 -16.38
C PHE A 9 -3.42 -14.13 -16.28
N MET A 10 -3.04 -13.36 -17.31
CA MET A 10 -1.76 -12.63 -17.32
C MET A 10 -1.66 -11.64 -16.16
N ARG A 11 -2.73 -10.89 -15.88
CA ARG A 11 -2.75 -9.93 -14.75
C ARG A 11 -2.61 -10.61 -13.39
N ARG A 12 -3.16 -11.81 -13.22
CA ARG A 12 -3.10 -12.53 -11.94
C ARG A 12 -1.73 -13.16 -11.68
N LEU A 13 -1.04 -13.60 -12.72
CA LEU A 13 0.15 -14.45 -12.58
C LEU A 13 1.47 -13.81 -12.98
N ARG A 14 1.44 -12.79 -13.85
CA ARG A 14 2.66 -12.21 -14.45
C ARG A 14 2.83 -10.72 -14.18
N VAL A 15 1.87 -10.09 -13.53
CA VAL A 15 1.91 -8.66 -13.20
C VAL A 15 1.94 -8.50 -11.69
N PRO A 16 2.83 -7.65 -11.13
CA PRO A 16 2.82 -7.35 -9.71
C PRO A 16 1.49 -6.71 -9.32
N SER A 17 1.06 -6.91 -8.08
CA SER A 17 -0.19 -6.34 -7.60
C SER A 17 -0.06 -5.79 -6.20
N LEU A 18 -0.74 -4.67 -5.94
CA LEU A 18 -0.83 -4.04 -4.64
C LEU A 18 -2.21 -4.31 -4.04
N SER A 19 -2.25 -4.63 -2.76
CA SER A 19 -3.49 -4.84 -2.01
C SER A 19 -3.47 -4.01 -0.74
N LEU A 20 -4.56 -3.26 -0.51
CA LEU A 20 -4.76 -2.46 0.69
C LEU A 20 -5.57 -3.30 1.69
N HIS A 21 -5.01 -3.54 2.87
CA HIS A 21 -5.65 -4.35 3.91
C HIS A 21 -6.49 -3.51 4.87
N GLY A 22 -6.27 -2.19 4.86
CA GLY A 22 -6.96 -1.24 5.72
C GLY A 22 -5.99 -0.41 6.55
N SER A 23 -6.53 0.40 7.45
CA SER A 23 -5.76 1.12 8.46
C SER A 23 -6.02 0.57 9.86
N TYR A 24 -5.12 0.84 10.79
CA TYR A 24 -5.23 0.53 12.20
C TYR A 24 -5.05 1.83 12.98
N GLY A 25 -5.74 1.97 14.11
CA GLY A 25 -5.76 3.21 14.89
C GLY A 25 -6.78 4.24 14.41
N ALA A 26 -7.44 4.00 13.27
CA ALA A 26 -8.71 4.61 12.94
C ALA A 26 -9.86 3.74 13.47
N ILE A 27 -11.01 4.35 13.75
CA ILE A 27 -12.18 3.63 14.25
C ILE A 27 -13.04 3.21 13.04
N PHE A 28 -13.46 1.95 13.05
CA PHE A 28 -14.19 1.28 11.95
C PHE A 28 -15.61 0.89 12.33
N ASP A 29 -16.10 1.36 13.48
CA ASP A 29 -17.45 1.05 13.94
C ASP A 29 -18.49 1.79 13.08
N SER A 30 -19.68 1.20 12.99
CA SER A 30 -20.82 1.62 12.16
C SER A 30 -21.46 2.95 12.57
N GLY A 31 -20.97 3.59 13.64
CA GLY A 31 -21.45 4.88 14.14
C GLY A 31 -20.57 6.06 13.74
N ALA A 32 -21.19 7.24 13.58
CA ALA A 32 -20.45 8.47 13.40
C ALA A 32 -19.81 8.91 14.72
N ILE A 33 -18.50 9.15 14.69
CA ILE A 33 -17.75 9.66 15.84
C ILE A 33 -16.87 10.83 15.41
N THR A 34 -16.64 11.77 16.32
CA THR A 34 -15.89 13.01 16.09
C THR A 34 -14.48 12.94 16.67
N VAL A 35 -13.81 11.80 16.52
CA VAL A 35 -12.44 11.60 17.02
C VAL A 35 -11.42 11.93 15.94
N ILE A 36 -10.38 12.67 16.31
CA ILE A 36 -9.15 12.84 15.50
C ILE A 36 -8.12 11.83 16.03
N PRO A 37 -7.80 10.76 15.28
CA PRO A 37 -6.83 9.78 15.75
C PRO A 37 -5.41 10.36 15.80
N CYS A 38 -4.74 10.22 16.96
CA CYS A 38 -3.36 10.70 17.13
C CYS A 38 -2.35 9.96 16.24
N LYS A 39 -2.65 8.70 15.87
CA LYS A 39 -1.78 7.85 15.04
C LYS A 39 -2.62 6.88 14.25
N VAL A 40 -2.33 6.79 12.95
CA VAL A 40 -2.92 5.80 12.05
C VAL A 40 -1.82 5.00 11.36
N ILE A 41 -2.06 3.70 11.13
CA ILE A 41 -1.12 2.79 10.47
C ILE A 41 -1.84 2.17 9.28
N GLY A 42 -1.42 2.49 8.06
CA GLY A 42 -1.90 1.80 6.86
C GLY A 42 -1.18 0.48 6.65
N LYS A 43 -1.91 -0.60 6.36
CA LYS A 43 -1.34 -1.89 5.97
C LYS A 43 -1.65 -2.18 4.51
N PHE A 44 -0.62 -2.54 3.77
CA PHE A 44 -0.74 -2.98 2.39
C PHE A 44 0.31 -4.05 2.11
N SER A 45 0.12 -4.81 1.04
CA SER A 45 1.13 -5.73 0.55
C SER A 45 1.28 -5.61 -0.96
N ILE A 46 2.47 -5.94 -1.45
CA ILE A 46 2.79 -6.01 -2.86
C ILE A 46 3.18 -7.45 -3.18
N ARG A 47 2.48 -8.08 -4.12
CA ARG A 47 2.88 -9.37 -4.69
C ARG A 47 3.88 -9.12 -5.80
N SER A 48 5.11 -9.56 -5.60
CA SER A 48 6.17 -9.53 -6.62
C SER A 48 6.02 -10.67 -7.62
N VAL A 49 6.64 -10.50 -8.78
CA VAL A 49 6.76 -11.50 -9.85
C VAL A 49 8.25 -11.81 -10.09
N PRO A 50 8.59 -12.86 -10.86
CA PRO A 50 10.00 -13.18 -11.13
C PRO A 50 10.80 -11.98 -11.66
N ASN A 51 12.10 -11.93 -11.32
CA ASN A 51 13.03 -10.85 -11.64
C ASN A 51 12.78 -9.51 -10.91
N GLN A 52 12.03 -9.52 -9.81
CA GLN A 52 11.90 -8.36 -8.94
C GLN A 52 12.61 -8.62 -7.60
N ASP A 53 13.68 -7.87 -7.34
CA ASP A 53 14.39 -7.92 -6.07
C ASP A 53 13.53 -7.27 -4.95
N PRO A 54 13.17 -8.01 -3.88
CA PRO A 54 12.44 -7.45 -2.76
C PRO A 54 13.09 -6.21 -2.16
N LYS A 55 14.44 -6.18 -2.05
CA LYS A 55 15.14 -5.03 -1.46
C LYS A 55 14.94 -3.75 -2.26
N LYS A 56 15.00 -3.88 -3.59
CA LYS A 56 14.77 -2.76 -4.51
C LYS A 56 13.32 -2.27 -4.43
N ILE A 57 12.35 -3.18 -4.40
CA ILE A 57 10.94 -2.82 -4.23
C ILE A 57 10.75 -2.03 -2.94
N SER A 58 11.34 -2.49 -1.84
CA SER A 58 11.20 -1.84 -0.53
C SER A 58 11.76 -0.43 -0.53
N GLN A 59 12.93 -0.22 -1.12
CA GLN A 59 13.50 1.12 -1.26
C GLN A 59 12.58 2.02 -2.08
N GLN A 60 12.11 1.54 -3.24
CA GLN A 60 11.19 2.29 -4.11
C GLN A 60 9.89 2.68 -3.40
N VAL A 61 9.35 1.79 -2.56
CA VAL A 61 8.15 2.07 -1.76
C VAL A 61 8.42 3.15 -0.72
N ILE A 62 9.53 3.06 0.01
CA ILE A 62 9.91 4.06 1.02
C ILE A 62 10.09 5.43 0.36
N ASP A 63 10.87 5.50 -0.72
CA ASP A 63 11.15 6.74 -1.43
C ASP A 63 9.86 7.38 -1.95
N HIS A 64 8.98 6.59 -2.56
CA HIS A 64 7.70 7.08 -3.05
C HIS A 64 6.84 7.67 -1.91
N LEU A 65 6.73 6.96 -0.79
CA LEU A 65 5.94 7.44 0.35
C LEU A 65 6.52 8.72 0.96
N GLN A 66 7.85 8.83 1.02
CA GLN A 66 8.53 10.04 1.49
C GLN A 66 8.28 11.23 0.57
N ILE A 67 8.38 11.04 -0.76
CA ILE A 67 8.08 12.09 -1.75
C ILE A 67 6.64 12.57 -1.62
N VAL A 68 5.69 11.64 -1.56
CA VAL A 68 4.26 11.98 -1.42
C VAL A 68 3.99 12.69 -0.09
N HIS A 69 4.63 12.28 1.00
CA HIS A 69 4.49 12.92 2.31
C HIS A 69 5.04 14.35 2.32
N ALA A 70 6.24 14.55 1.75
CA ALA A 70 6.85 15.87 1.63
C ALA A 70 5.98 16.83 0.81
N ALA A 71 5.38 16.35 -0.29
CA ALA A 71 4.49 17.15 -1.13
C ALA A 71 3.23 17.62 -0.40
N ARG A 72 2.73 16.86 0.58
CA ARG A 72 1.52 17.23 1.35
C ARG A 72 1.75 18.35 2.37
N LYS A 73 3.01 18.69 2.70
CA LYS A 73 3.38 19.76 3.63
C LYS A 73 2.62 19.71 4.97
N THR A 74 2.42 18.51 5.51
CA THR A 74 1.71 18.31 6.79
C THR A 74 2.69 18.34 7.96
N PRO A 75 2.26 18.76 9.17
CA PRO A 75 3.08 18.65 10.38
C PRO A 75 3.23 17.20 10.89
N ASN A 76 2.54 16.23 10.28
CA ASN A 76 2.56 14.84 10.72
C ASN A 76 3.89 14.15 10.37
N ILE A 77 4.30 13.22 11.22
CA ILE A 77 5.51 12.42 11.04
C ILE A 77 5.15 11.10 10.35
N LEU A 78 5.75 10.82 9.20
CA LEU A 78 5.63 9.53 8.53
C LEU A 78 6.71 8.56 9.03
N LYS A 79 6.30 7.36 9.43
CA LYS A 79 7.20 6.23 9.71
C LYS A 79 6.78 5.04 8.85
N VAL A 80 7.71 4.50 8.08
CA VAL A 80 7.48 3.36 7.18
C VAL A 80 8.18 2.14 7.77
N TYR A 81 7.44 1.04 7.89
CA TYR A 81 7.96 -0.24 8.37
C TYR A 81 7.74 -1.30 7.30
N MET A 82 8.80 -2.03 6.98
CA MET A 82 8.70 -3.21 6.15
C MET A 82 8.58 -4.44 7.05
N LEU A 83 7.55 -5.24 6.81
CA LEU A 83 7.40 -6.57 7.41
C LEU A 83 7.74 -7.57 6.31
N LEU A 84 8.80 -8.34 6.52
CA LEU A 84 9.23 -9.44 5.64
C LEU A 84 8.47 -10.72 5.98
#